data_AF-A0A258CYD9-F1
#
_entry.id   AF-A0A258CYD9-F1
#
_cell.length_a   1.000
_cell.length_b   1.000
_cell.length_c   1.000
_cell.angle_alpha   90.00
_cell.angle_beta   90.00
_cell.angle_gamma   90.00
#
_symmetry.space_group_name_H-M   'P 1'
#
loop_
_entity.id
_entity.type
_entity.pdbx_description
1 polymer ?
#
loop_
_entity_poly.entity_id
_entity_poly.type
_entity_poly.pdbx_seq_one_letter_code
_entity_poly.pdbx_strand_id
1 'polypeptide(L)'
;MVHERRSCNARRGCRVGLVERIPNRGAVVRLLDPAEVRQIYSVREVLETLAAEQISLPIAPDVLGPLRALQQLHAEAVAAGDARGAFRANIRFHETLFRACGNPHLVELIQGLAQ
;
A
#
# COMPACT_ATOMS: atom_id res chain seq x y z
N MET A 1 21.22 5.65 25.30
CA MET A 1 21.66 6.78 24.45
C MET A 1 21.22 6.44 23.04
N VAL A 2 20.30 7.11 22.35
CA VAL A 2 19.65 8.41 22.48
C VAL A 2 18.21 8.21 21.98
N HIS A 3 17.20 8.57 22.78
CA HIS A 3 15.79 8.58 22.35
C HIS A 3 15.48 9.96 21.77
N GLU A 4 15.62 10.12 20.46
CA GLU A 4 15.12 11.32 19.78
C GLU A 4 13.61 11.22 19.57
N ARG A 5 12.90 12.05 20.35
CA ARG A 5 11.46 12.26 20.28
C ARG A 5 11.16 13.18 19.11
N ARG A 6 10.34 12.76 18.15
CA ARG A 6 9.71 13.65 17.18
C ARG A 6 8.19 13.52 17.27
N SER A 7 7.56 14.58 17.76
CA SER A 7 6.11 14.73 17.86
C SER A 7 5.54 14.95 16.46
N CYS A 8 4.69 14.04 15.98
CA CYS A 8 3.95 14.19 14.74
C CYS A 8 2.46 14.36 15.06
N ASN A 9 1.94 15.57 14.84
CA ASN A 9 0.53 15.92 15.07
C ASN A 9 -0.31 15.44 13.87
N ALA A 10 -0.78 14.19 13.89
CA ALA A 10 -1.50 13.59 12.76
C ALA A 10 -3.02 13.48 13.03
N ARG A 11 -3.78 14.42 12.47
CA ARG A 11 -5.27 14.46 12.43
C ARG A 11 -5.90 13.53 11.37
N ARG A 12 -5.21 12.52 10.83
CA ARG A 12 -5.77 11.65 9.76
C ARG A 12 -5.44 10.17 9.93
N GLY A 13 -6.50 9.35 9.99
CA GLY A 13 -6.56 7.95 9.58
C GLY A 13 -5.74 6.92 10.37
N CYS A 14 -6.36 6.27 11.37
CA CYS A 14 -5.86 5.00 11.87
C CYS A 14 -6.09 3.93 10.79
N ARG A 15 -5.07 3.64 9.98
CA ARG A 15 -5.06 2.45 9.12
C ARG A 15 -4.99 1.23 10.05
N VAL A 16 -5.86 0.26 9.82
CA VAL A 16 -5.99 -0.96 10.63
C VAL A 16 -4.60 -1.59 10.82
N GLY A 17 -4.15 -1.72 12.08
CA GLY A 17 -3.00 -2.54 12.46
C GLY A 17 -1.62 -1.87 12.57
N LEU A 18 -1.41 -0.61 12.16
CA LEU A 18 -0.06 -0.01 12.11
C LEU A 18 0.26 0.99 13.24
N VAL A 19 -0.76 1.56 13.88
CA VAL A 19 -0.58 2.59 14.91
C VAL A 19 -1.43 2.25 16.12
N GLU A 20 -0.79 2.08 17.27
CA GLU A 20 -1.48 1.96 18.55
C GLU A 20 -1.46 3.32 19.24
N ARG A 21 -2.64 3.78 19.69
CA ARG A 21 -2.76 5.03 20.46
C ARG A 21 -2.63 4.68 21.94
N ILE A 22 -1.54 5.10 22.55
CA ILE A 22 -1.39 5.06 24.02
C ILE A 22 -1.82 6.44 24.56
N PRO A 23 -2.87 6.53 25.39
CA PRO A 23 -3.28 7.79 26.02
C PRO A 23 -2.08 8.45 26.71
N ASN A 24 -1.88 9.76 26.50
CA ASN A 24 -0.77 10.57 27.04
C ASN A 24 0.66 10.25 26.54
N ARG A 25 0.84 9.42 25.49
CA ARG A 25 2.18 9.12 24.93
C ARG A 25 2.38 9.39 23.43
N GLY A 26 1.37 9.93 22.73
CA GLY A 26 1.45 10.18 21.28
C GLY A 26 1.16 8.94 20.43
N ALA A 27 1.52 8.97 19.14
CA ALA A 27 1.36 7.84 18.22
C ALA A 27 2.61 6.93 18.27
N VAL A 28 2.43 5.64 18.56
CA VAL A 28 3.50 4.65 18.50
C VAL A 28 3.33 3.83 17.22
N VAL A 29 4.40 3.71 16.43
CA VAL A 29 4.43 2.79 15.29
C VAL A 29 4.46 1.38 15.85
N ARG A 30 3.46 0.56 15.53
CA ARG A 30 3.40 -0.82 15.98
C ARG A 30 4.43 -1.64 15.21
N LEU A 31 5.31 -2.32 15.93
CA LEU A 31 6.14 -3.37 15.33
C LEU A 31 5.24 -4.59 15.13
N LEU A 32 5.17 -5.09 13.90
CA LEU A 32 4.44 -6.32 13.59
C LEU A 32 5.38 -7.51 13.80
N ASP A 33 4.88 -8.54 14.49
CA ASP A 33 5.55 -9.84 14.54
C ASP A 33 5.56 -10.45 13.12
N PRO A 34 6.67 -11.06 12.66
CA PRO A 34 6.68 -11.93 11.49
C PRO A 34 5.45 -12.84 11.31
N ALA A 35 4.84 -13.35 12.38
CA ALA A 35 3.60 -14.12 12.29
C ALA A 35 2.39 -13.28 11.84
N GLU A 36 2.21 -12.08 12.41
CA GLU A 36 1.16 -11.15 11.99
C GLU A 36 1.35 -10.71 10.54
N VAL A 37 2.61 -10.48 10.13
CA VAL A 37 2.94 -10.14 8.74
C VAL A 37 2.45 -11.24 7.79
N ARG A 38 2.73 -12.52 8.10
CA ARG A 38 2.26 -13.65 7.28
C ARG A 38 0.73 -13.71 7.19
N GLN A 39 0.02 -13.47 8.29
CA GLN A 39 -1.45 -13.47 8.32
C GLN A 39 -2.03 -12.31 7.49
N ILE A 40 -1.40 -11.14 7.52
CA ILE A 40 -1.79 -10.01 6.66
C ILE A 40 -1.60 -10.39 5.19
N TYR A 41 -0.47 -11.00 4.83
CA TYR A 41 -0.21 -11.44 3.46
C TYR A 41 -1.20 -12.51 2.98
N SER A 42 -1.62 -13.45 3.83
CA SER A 42 -2.62 -14.45 3.42
C SER A 42 -3.98 -13.84 3.12
N VAL A 43 -4.40 -12.81 3.87
CA VAL A 43 -5.65 -12.09 3.57
C VAL A 43 -5.50 -11.27 2.28
N ARG A 44 -4.35 -10.60 2.10
CA ARG A 44 -4.05 -9.84 0.88
C ARG A 44 -4.09 -10.73 -0.35
N GLU A 45 -3.51 -11.92 -0.30
CA GLU A 45 -3.49 -12.86 -1.43
C GLU A 45 -4.91 -13.17 -1.93
N VAL A 46 -5.85 -13.46 -1.03
CA VAL A 46 -7.25 -13.72 -1.40
C VAL A 46 -7.90 -12.51 -2.05
N LEU A 47 -7.71 -11.32 -1.48
CA LEU A 47 -8.33 -10.08 -1.98
C LEU A 47 -7.73 -9.63 -3.31
N GLU A 48 -6.40 -9.66 -3.43
CA GLU A 48 -5.67 -9.25 -4.64
C GLU A 48 -5.93 -10.22 -5.80
N THR A 49 -6.05 -11.52 -5.52
CA THR A 49 -6.44 -12.52 -6.52
C THR A 49 -7.85 -12.26 -7.05
N LEU A 50 -8.82 -12.07 -6.15
CA LEU A 50 -10.19 -11.74 -6.54
C LEU A 50 -10.26 -10.44 -7.36
N ALA A 51 -9.45 -9.43 -6.99
CA ALA A 51 -9.40 -8.19 -7.74
C ALA A 51 -8.82 -8.41 -9.14
N ALA A 52 -7.75 -9.20 -9.26
CA ALA A 52 -7.16 -9.56 -10.54
C ALA A 52 -8.13 -10.33 -11.45
N GLU A 53 -8.90 -11.28 -10.89
CA GLU A 53 -9.94 -12.04 -11.62
C GLU A 53 -11.07 -11.15 -12.14
N GLN A 54 -11.39 -10.06 -11.43
CA GLN A 54 -12.44 -9.12 -11.81
C GLN A 54 -11.99 -8.07 -12.83
N ILE A 55 -10.69 -7.97 -13.15
CA ILE A 55 -10.20 -7.07 -14.19
C ILE A 55 -10.59 -7.63 -15.56
N SER A 56 -11.39 -6.86 -16.30
CA SER A 56 -11.76 -7.22 -17.68
C SER A 56 -10.56 -7.09 -18.62
N LEU A 57 -10.35 -8.13 -19.44
CA LEU A 57 -9.27 -8.19 -20.42
C LEU A 57 -9.84 -8.22 -21.87
N PRO A 58 -9.23 -7.52 -22.83
CA PRO A 58 -8.03 -6.69 -22.69
C PRO A 58 -8.27 -5.43 -21.87
N ILE A 59 -7.28 -5.06 -21.05
CA ILE A 59 -7.39 -3.87 -20.21
C ILE A 59 -7.52 -2.62 -21.07
N ALA A 60 -8.36 -1.69 -20.65
CA ALA A 60 -8.64 -0.49 -21.42
C ALA A 60 -7.37 0.38 -21.60
N PRO A 61 -7.14 1.00 -22.78
CA PRO A 61 -5.91 1.75 -23.06
C PRO A 61 -5.66 2.93 -22.11
N ASP A 62 -6.74 3.56 -21.62
CA ASP A 62 -6.75 4.65 -20.65
C ASP A 62 -6.23 4.20 -19.26
N VAL A 63 -6.34 2.92 -18.93
CA VAL A 63 -5.74 2.31 -17.73
C VAL A 63 -4.31 1.83 -18.01
N LEU A 64 -4.06 1.24 -19.18
CA LEU A 64 -2.76 0.68 -19.54
C LEU A 64 -1.65 1.73 -19.64
N GLY A 65 -1.95 2.91 -20.19
CA GLY A 65 -0.99 4.02 -20.31
C GLY A 65 -0.41 4.45 -18.96
N PRO A 66 -1.24 4.81 -17.98
CA PRO A 66 -0.81 5.11 -16.61
C PRO A 66 -0.01 4.00 -15.95
N LEU A 67 -0.41 2.73 -16.10
CA LEU A 67 0.32 1.59 -15.54
C LEU A 67 1.74 1.49 -16.09
N ARG A 68 1.92 1.67 -17.41
CA ARG A 68 3.26 1.68 -18.03
C ARG A 68 4.13 2.83 -17.53
N ALA A 69 3.55 4.02 -17.38
CA ALA A 69 4.26 5.18 -16.86
C ALA A 69 4.73 4.96 -15.41
N LEU A 70 3.87 4.38 -14.56
CA LEU A 70 4.21 4.07 -13.17
C LEU A 70 5.31 3.00 -13.08
N GLN A 71 5.25 1.96 -13.93
CA GLN A 71 6.30 0.95 -14.01
C GLN A 71 7.65 1.55 -14.43
N GLN A 72 7.64 2.49 -15.38
CA GLN A 72 8.85 3.19 -15.82
C GLN A 72 9.45 4.03 -14.70
N LEU A 73 8.62 4.80 -13.97
CA LEU A 73 9.06 5.56 -12.80
C LEU A 73 9.65 4.67 -11.71
N HIS A 74 9.05 3.50 -11.49
CA HIS A 74 9.59 2.51 -10.56
C HIS A 74 10.99 2.05 -10.99
N ALA A 75 11.16 1.67 -12.27
CA ALA A 75 12.44 1.21 -12.80
C ALA A 75 13.54 2.29 -12.69
N GLU A 76 13.20 3.54 -13.01
CA GLU A 76 14.12 4.68 -12.87
C GLU A 76 14.54 4.92 -11.41
N ALA A 77 13.58 4.85 -10.47
CA ALA A 77 13.87 5.01 -9.06
C ALA A 77 14.76 3.87 -8.51
N VAL A 78 14.52 2.63 -8.94
CA VAL A 78 15.38 1.49 -8.60
C VAL A 78 16.79 1.68 -9.14
N ALA A 79 16.94 2.08 -10.41
CA ALA A 79 18.24 2.34 -11.03
C ALA A 79 19.01 3.48 -10.33
N ALA A 80 18.30 4.49 -9.82
CA ALA A 80 18.87 5.60 -9.07
C ALA A 80 19.13 5.29 -7.58
N GLY A 81 18.76 4.11 -7.09
CA GLY A 81 18.83 3.78 -5.66
C GLY A 81 17.83 4.53 -4.77
N ASP A 82 16.82 5.18 -5.35
CA ASP A 82 15.74 5.85 -4.62
C ASP A 82 14.69 4.81 -4.17
N ALA A 83 15.00 4.11 -3.07
CA ALA A 83 14.08 3.13 -2.48
C ALA A 83 12.71 3.73 -2.13
N ARG A 84 12.66 5.01 -1.73
CA ARG A 84 11.40 5.68 -1.39
C ARG A 84 10.59 6.00 -2.65
N GLY A 85 11.26 6.40 -3.73
CA GLY A 85 10.66 6.61 -5.05
C GLY A 85 10.09 5.33 -5.62
N ALA A 86 10.87 4.25 -5.59
CA ALA A 86 10.44 2.93 -6.04
C ALA A 86 9.21 2.48 -5.25
N PHE A 87 9.25 2.55 -3.92
CA PHE A 87 8.11 2.22 -3.08
C PHE A 87 6.85 3.03 -3.44
N ARG A 88 6.95 4.36 -3.56
CA ARG A 88 5.81 5.21 -3.94
C ARG A 88 5.24 4.87 -5.33
N ALA A 89 6.09 4.57 -6.30
CA ALA A 89 5.67 4.18 -7.64
C ALA A 89 4.93 2.83 -7.62
N ASN A 90 5.43 1.87 -6.84
CA ASN A 90 4.82 0.55 -6.68
C ASN A 90 3.40 0.64 -6.07
N ILE A 91 3.24 1.41 -4.99
CA ILE A 91 1.92 1.63 -4.36
C ILE A 91 0.92 2.19 -5.38
N ARG A 92 1.32 3.22 -6.12
CA ARG A 92 0.46 3.84 -7.15
C ARG A 92 0.13 2.88 -8.29
N PHE A 93 1.06 2.01 -8.67
CA PHE A 93 0.84 0.99 -9.68
C PHE A 93 -0.27 0.03 -9.25
N HIS A 94 -0.16 -0.57 -8.06
CA HIS A 94 -1.18 -1.48 -7.53
C HIS A 94 -2.52 -0.79 -7.31
N GLU A 95 -2.54 0.44 -6.78
CA GLU A 95 -3.78 1.23 -6.65
C GLU A 95 -4.46 1.46 -8.00
N THR A 96 -3.69 1.73 -9.06
CA THR A 96 -4.21 1.93 -10.42
C THR A 96 -4.73 0.62 -11.01
N LEU A 97 -3.98 -0.47 -10.82
CA LEU A 97 -4.33 -1.79 -11.35
C LEU A 97 -5.62 -2.31 -10.71
N PHE A 98 -5.72 -2.30 -9.38
CA PHE A 98 -6.90 -2.85 -8.70
C PHE A 98 -8.15 -2.00 -8.91
N ARG A 99 -8.05 -0.69 -9.19
CA ARG A 99 -9.21 0.11 -9.61
C ARG A 99 -9.85 -0.39 -10.90
N ALA A 100 -9.10 -1.09 -11.75
CA ALA A 100 -9.63 -1.67 -12.99
C ALA A 100 -10.56 -2.87 -12.74
N CYS A 101 -10.65 -3.41 -11.52
CA CYS A 101 -11.55 -4.53 -11.20
C CYS A 101 -13.04 -4.11 -11.12
N GLY A 102 -13.34 -2.80 -11.12
CA GLY A 102 -14.71 -2.29 -11.05
C GLY A 102 -15.41 -2.47 -9.70
N ASN A 103 -14.72 -3.02 -8.69
CA ASN A 103 -15.25 -3.26 -7.35
C ASN A 103 -14.62 -2.30 -6.32
N PRO A 104 -15.22 -1.11 -6.06
CA PRO A 104 -14.62 -0.10 -5.20
C PRO A 104 -14.45 -0.55 -3.75
N HIS A 105 -15.33 -1.43 -3.25
CA HIS A 105 -15.22 -1.98 -1.89
C HIS A 105 -14.02 -2.92 -1.75
N LEU A 106 -13.75 -3.75 -2.76
CA LEU A 106 -12.59 -4.61 -2.78
C LEU A 106 -11.29 -3.80 -2.80
N VAL A 107 -11.25 -2.72 -3.59
CA VAL A 107 -10.12 -1.78 -3.64
C VAL A 107 -9.87 -1.13 -2.28
N GLU A 108 -10.92 -0.70 -1.59
CA GLU A 108 -10.81 -0.11 -0.25
C GLU A 108 -10.24 -1.11 0.77
N LEU A 109 -10.71 -2.36 0.75
CA LEU A 109 -10.19 -3.42 1.62
C LEU A 109 -8.71 -3.71 1.36
N ILE A 110 -8.29 -3.79 0.09
CA ILE A 110 -6.88 -3.99 -0.28
C ILE A 110 -6.02 -2.82 0.21
N GLN A 111 -6.48 -1.57 0.04
CA GLN A 111 -5.75 -0.36 0.47
C GLN A 111 -5.70 -0.18 2.00
N GLY A 112 -6.68 -0.74 2.70
CA GLY A 112 -6.74 -0.76 4.16
C GLY A 112 -5.68 -1.66 4.79
N LEU A 113 -5.19 -2.65 4.03
CA LEU A 113 -4.06 -3.50 4.39
C LEU A 113 -2.76 -2.83 3.94
N ALA A 114 -1.70 -2.96 4.74
CA ALA A 114 -0.39 -2.38 4.41
C ALA A 114 0.12 -2.93 3.07
N GLN A 115 0.46 -2.03 2.14
CA GLN A 115 1.12 -2.32 0.86
C GLN A 115 2.59 -1.89 0.90
#